data_AF-J4C8E6-F1
#
_entry.id   AF-J4C8E6-F1
#
_cell.length_a   1.000
_cell.length_b   1.000
_cell.length_c   1.000
_cell.angle_alpha   90.00
_cell.angle_beta   90.00
_cell.angle_gamma   90.00
#
_symmetry.space_group_name_H-M   'P 1'
#
loop_
_entity.id
_entity.type
_entity.pdbx_description
1 polymer ?
#
loop_
_entity_poly.entity_id
_entity_poly.type
_entity_poly.pdbx_seq_one_letter_code
_entity_poly.pdbx_strand_id
1 'polypeptide(L)'
;MIFRHQTIPEPAESLIFDAHKLKLNTHFTLVTRSSQAQRILLNLDLVDYIVSLFKENEPVSYKIHEPKVLKKFQLYCLSKLSAETLSELQNGSRNHERLADSIMEQLEVSAKYRHLVLDAVAQMCKFYSDLKLYEEKCNIPLSENILQHQKLFLSTWSSLTEKRPPESLRACRHDDEDTWGYLGFQTPLSDFRRTGLLGLMSLEHMVASYPELSRRTLATSSESETWLPFALVSINVTSWVMDFYNENELNAFSYNNDYDPLETFYLLHASFFFNFINFYMAKGPVSVLEFNRVAAEYKGELLNKLKQLYEIKDKVDSAYGTNLVNYLQSELETFNLSTNYYTHYEIKINMGRWKTWSKMYTG
;
A
#
# COMPACT_ATOMS: atom_id res chain seq x y z
N MET A 1 -15.83 4.99 -10.05
CA MET A 1 -16.89 4.49 -10.96
C MET A 1 -17.00 5.54 -12.04
N ILE A 2 -16.97 5.24 -13.34
CA ILE A 2 -16.84 3.94 -14.06
C ILE A 2 -15.86 4.15 -15.25
N PHE A 3 -15.25 3.19 -15.97
CA PHE A 3 -15.37 1.72 -16.14
C PHE A 3 -13.99 1.03 -16.19
N ARG A 4 -13.95 -0.32 -16.22
CA ARG A 4 -12.90 -1.08 -16.92
C ARG A 4 -13.29 -1.22 -18.41
N HIS A 5 -12.37 -0.94 -19.32
CA HIS A 5 -12.35 -1.59 -20.64
C HIS A 5 -10.99 -2.24 -20.82
N GLN A 6 -10.97 -3.57 -20.75
CA GLN A 6 -9.81 -4.38 -21.07
C GLN A 6 -9.69 -4.46 -22.59
N THR A 7 -8.72 -3.77 -23.18
CA THR A 7 -8.12 -4.23 -24.43
C THR A 7 -7.24 -5.42 -24.07
N ILE A 8 -7.62 -6.62 -24.54
CA ILE A 8 -6.80 -7.82 -24.42
C ILE A 8 -5.52 -7.60 -25.23
N PRO A 9 -4.32 -7.60 -24.63
CA PRO A 9 -3.08 -7.70 -25.40
C PRO A 9 -2.98 -9.12 -25.97
N GLU A 10 -2.51 -9.26 -27.21
CA GLU A 10 -2.06 -10.55 -27.71
C GLU A 10 -1.00 -11.15 -26.76
N PRO A 11 -0.91 -12.48 -26.63
CA PRO A 11 -0.06 -13.11 -25.62
C PRO A 11 1.41 -12.79 -25.89
N ALA A 12 1.98 -11.94 -25.03
CA ALA A 12 3.42 -11.66 -25.03
C ALA A 12 4.21 -12.96 -24.85
N GLU A 13 5.37 -13.05 -25.51
CA GLU A 13 6.23 -14.24 -25.52
C GLU A 13 6.65 -14.71 -24.10
N SER A 14 6.58 -13.83 -23.10
CA SER A 14 6.77 -14.16 -21.68
C SER A 14 5.81 -15.24 -21.17
N LEU A 15 4.55 -15.26 -21.59
CA LEU A 15 3.57 -16.28 -21.18
C LEU A 15 3.94 -17.67 -21.71
N ILE A 16 4.54 -17.73 -22.91
CA ILE A 16 5.03 -18.98 -23.52
C ILE A 16 6.29 -19.44 -22.78
N PHE A 17 7.18 -18.52 -22.41
CA PHE A 17 8.40 -18.81 -21.66
C PHE A 17 8.11 -19.31 -20.23
N ASP A 18 7.15 -18.72 -19.54
CA ASP A 18 6.74 -19.16 -18.19
C ASP A 18 5.96 -20.48 -18.22
N ALA A 19 5.13 -20.73 -19.24
CA ALA A 19 4.51 -22.04 -19.44
C ALA A 19 5.55 -23.16 -19.67
N HIS A 20 6.65 -22.87 -20.38
CA HIS A 20 7.78 -23.78 -20.51
C HIS A 20 8.51 -24.02 -19.18
N LYS A 21 8.75 -22.99 -18.36
CA LYS A 21 9.28 -23.16 -16.99
C LYS A 21 8.37 -24.01 -16.11
N LEU A 22 7.05 -23.87 -16.22
CA LEU A 22 6.07 -24.65 -15.45
C LEU A 22 6.10 -26.14 -15.82
N LYS A 23 6.16 -26.44 -17.13
CA LYS A 23 6.27 -27.82 -17.64
C LYS A 23 7.62 -28.48 -17.33
N LEU A 24 8.71 -27.72 -17.36
CA LEU A 24 10.02 -28.21 -16.88
C LEU A 24 9.93 -28.59 -15.39
N ASN A 25 9.42 -27.70 -14.53
CA ASN A 25 9.31 -27.93 -13.08
C ASN A 25 8.57 -29.22 -12.69
N THR A 26 7.59 -29.67 -13.48
CA THR A 26 6.78 -30.86 -13.19
C THR A 26 7.49 -32.19 -13.52
N HIS A 27 8.49 -32.20 -14.39
CA HIS A 27 9.39 -33.35 -14.56
C HIS A 27 10.54 -33.36 -13.55
N PHE A 28 10.92 -32.20 -13.00
CA PHE A 28 12.09 -32.09 -12.11
C PHE A 28 11.87 -32.56 -10.67
N THR A 29 10.62 -32.59 -10.16
CA THR A 29 10.27 -33.20 -8.86
C THR A 29 10.58 -34.70 -8.78
N LEU A 30 10.79 -35.36 -9.92
CA LEU A 30 11.15 -36.78 -9.99
C LEU A 30 12.65 -37.04 -9.76
N VAL A 31 13.50 -36.00 -9.86
CA VAL A 31 14.97 -36.12 -9.80
C VAL A 31 15.51 -35.55 -8.49
N THR A 32 15.08 -34.34 -8.10
CA THR A 32 15.31 -33.82 -6.75
C THR A 32 14.23 -34.36 -5.82
N ARG A 33 14.59 -34.97 -4.69
CA ARG A 33 13.65 -35.44 -3.65
C ARG A 33 12.95 -34.30 -2.88
N SER A 34 12.73 -33.16 -3.53
CA SER A 34 12.16 -31.95 -2.95
C SER A 34 10.99 -31.42 -3.78
N SER A 35 9.93 -30.99 -3.11
CA SER A 35 8.76 -30.37 -3.74
C SER A 35 9.07 -28.93 -4.16
N GLN A 36 8.29 -28.38 -5.09
CA GLN A 36 8.49 -26.99 -5.54
C GLN A 36 8.30 -25.98 -4.39
N ALA A 37 7.41 -26.28 -3.43
CA ALA A 37 7.25 -25.49 -2.21
C ALA A 37 8.54 -25.42 -1.39
N GLN A 38 9.23 -26.55 -1.18
CA GLN A 38 10.49 -26.58 -0.44
C GLN A 38 11.59 -25.77 -1.14
N ARG A 39 11.69 -25.87 -2.48
CA ARG A 39 12.66 -25.07 -3.25
C ARG A 39 12.42 -23.57 -3.08
N ILE A 40 11.15 -23.14 -3.04
CA ILE A 40 10.78 -21.75 -2.75
C ILE A 40 11.18 -21.36 -1.33
N LEU A 41 10.78 -22.13 -0.31
CA LEU A 41 11.03 -21.86 1.12
C LEU A 41 12.53 -21.76 1.46
N LEU A 42 13.37 -22.53 0.76
CA LEU A 42 14.83 -22.49 0.89
C LEU A 42 15.51 -21.42 0.02
N ASN A 43 14.76 -20.62 -0.74
CA ASN A 43 15.25 -19.60 -1.67
C ASN A 43 16.25 -20.11 -2.72
N LEU A 44 16.24 -21.41 -3.04
CA LEU A 44 17.27 -22.03 -3.88
C LEU A 44 17.26 -21.43 -5.28
N ASP A 45 18.43 -21.01 -5.76
CA ASP A 45 18.63 -20.61 -7.14
C ASP A 45 18.95 -21.81 -8.07
N LEU A 46 19.32 -21.53 -9.32
CA LEU A 46 19.59 -22.57 -10.32
C LEU A 46 20.91 -23.31 -10.07
N VAL A 47 21.88 -22.68 -9.40
CA VAL A 47 23.14 -23.29 -8.96
C VAL A 47 22.90 -24.15 -7.72
N ASP A 48 22.18 -23.62 -6.74
CA ASP A 48 21.74 -24.38 -5.56
C ASP A 48 20.93 -25.62 -5.96
N TYR A 49 20.09 -25.50 -7.01
CA TYR A 49 19.36 -26.61 -7.61
C TYR A 49 20.30 -27.68 -8.17
N ILE A 50 21.33 -27.29 -8.93
CA ILE A 50 22.33 -28.25 -9.46
C ILE A 50 23.07 -28.96 -8.31
N VAL A 51 23.45 -28.23 -7.25
CA VAL A 51 24.03 -28.83 -6.03
C VAL A 51 23.03 -29.79 -5.35
N SER A 52 21.74 -29.44 -5.33
CA SER A 52 20.68 -30.24 -4.70
C SER A 52 20.44 -31.61 -5.35
N LEU A 53 20.87 -31.80 -6.61
CA LEU A 53 20.86 -33.09 -7.30
C LEU A 53 21.89 -34.08 -6.73
N PHE A 54 22.95 -33.57 -6.09
CA PHE A 54 24.07 -34.37 -5.59
C PHE A 54 24.20 -34.35 -4.05
N LYS A 55 23.54 -33.42 -3.36
CA LYS A 55 23.51 -33.30 -1.90
C LYS A 55 22.18 -32.74 -1.43
N GLU A 56 21.61 -33.26 -0.34
CA GLU A 56 20.36 -32.72 0.20
C GLU A 56 20.60 -31.37 0.91
N ASN A 57 19.82 -30.34 0.54
CA ASN A 57 19.93 -29.01 1.14
C ASN A 57 19.14 -28.94 2.46
N GLU A 58 19.85 -28.65 3.55
CA GLU A 58 19.28 -28.43 4.88
C GLU A 58 18.83 -26.97 5.05
N PRO A 59 17.79 -26.70 5.88
CA PRO A 59 17.37 -25.35 6.18
C PRO A 59 18.43 -24.63 7.04
N VAL A 60 19.03 -23.58 6.48
CA VAL A 60 20.09 -22.78 7.13
C VAL A 60 19.53 -21.83 8.22
N SER A 61 18.20 -21.58 8.21
CA SER A 61 17.49 -20.79 9.22
C SER A 61 16.24 -21.52 9.72
N TYR A 62 15.78 -21.13 10.91
CA TYR A 62 14.49 -21.53 11.47
C TYR A 62 13.32 -20.63 11.02
N LYS A 63 13.61 -19.47 10.41
CA LYS A 63 12.60 -18.49 9.96
C LYS A 63 12.87 -17.99 8.54
N ILE A 64 11.82 -17.49 7.89
CA ILE A 64 11.92 -16.84 6.58
C ILE A 64 12.04 -15.34 6.78
N HIS A 65 13.24 -14.82 6.52
CA HIS A 65 13.55 -13.39 6.60
C HIS A 65 13.41 -12.67 5.25
N GLU A 66 13.46 -13.40 4.12
CA GLU A 66 13.41 -12.80 2.78
C GLU A 66 11.96 -12.65 2.27
N PRO A 67 11.44 -11.44 2.02
CA PRO A 67 10.03 -11.21 1.67
C PRO A 67 9.69 -11.77 0.29
N LYS A 68 10.65 -11.75 -0.63
CA LYS A 68 10.51 -12.37 -1.95
C LYS A 68 10.29 -13.88 -1.85
N VAL A 69 10.75 -14.54 -0.78
CA VAL A 69 10.45 -15.96 -0.51
C VAL A 69 9.00 -16.10 -0.06
N LEU A 70 8.55 -15.29 0.90
CA LEU A 70 7.16 -15.28 1.37
C LEU A 70 6.18 -14.95 0.23
N LYS A 71 6.47 -13.93 -0.59
CA LYS A 71 5.65 -13.56 -1.76
C LYS A 71 5.61 -14.66 -2.82
N LYS A 72 6.73 -15.32 -3.13
CA LYS A 72 6.75 -16.51 -4.00
C LYS A 72 5.94 -17.67 -3.42
N PHE A 73 6.04 -17.90 -2.11
CA PHE A 73 5.33 -18.98 -1.43
C PHE A 73 3.82 -18.70 -1.37
N GLN A 74 3.41 -17.47 -1.05
CA GLN A 74 2.01 -17.01 -1.07
C GLN A 74 1.40 -17.20 -2.47
N LEU A 75 2.08 -16.78 -3.53
CA LEU A 75 1.64 -16.99 -4.92
C LEU A 75 1.54 -18.48 -5.28
N TYR A 76 2.49 -19.30 -4.83
CA TYR A 76 2.44 -20.74 -5.04
C TYR A 76 1.23 -21.38 -4.32
N CYS A 77 1.00 -21.03 -3.05
CA CYS A 77 -0.16 -21.44 -2.26
C CYS A 77 -1.48 -21.07 -2.96
N LEU A 78 -1.64 -19.81 -3.39
CA LEU A 78 -2.82 -19.33 -4.13
C LEU A 78 -3.11 -20.13 -5.42
N SER A 79 -2.09 -20.78 -6.00
CA SER A 79 -2.22 -21.57 -7.23
C SER A 79 -2.38 -23.09 -7.03
N LYS A 80 -2.27 -23.59 -5.78
CA LYS A 80 -2.16 -25.03 -5.48
C LYS A 80 -3.05 -25.54 -4.36
N LEU A 81 -3.35 -24.72 -3.36
CA LEU A 81 -4.14 -25.15 -2.21
C LEU A 81 -5.63 -25.26 -2.54
N SER A 82 -6.32 -26.11 -1.78
CA SER A 82 -7.77 -26.22 -1.83
C SER A 82 -8.46 -24.91 -1.44
N ALA A 83 -9.69 -24.71 -1.90
CA ALA A 83 -10.48 -23.51 -1.56
C ALA A 83 -10.74 -23.38 -0.04
N GLU A 84 -10.83 -24.49 0.69
CA GLU A 84 -10.98 -24.50 2.15
C GLU A 84 -9.71 -23.96 2.83
N THR A 85 -8.55 -24.53 2.48
CA THR A 85 -7.25 -24.11 3.04
C THR A 85 -6.90 -22.67 2.66
N LEU A 86 -7.23 -22.24 1.44
CA LEU A 86 -7.09 -20.84 1.03
C LEU A 86 -8.01 -19.91 1.82
N SER A 87 -9.26 -20.29 2.03
CA SER A 87 -10.21 -19.52 2.83
C SER A 87 -9.71 -19.36 4.28
N GLU A 88 -9.18 -20.41 4.91
CA GLU A 88 -8.59 -20.30 6.25
C GLU A 88 -7.39 -19.36 6.31
N LEU A 89 -6.49 -19.46 5.32
CA LEU A 89 -5.32 -18.59 5.21
C LEU A 89 -5.73 -17.12 5.02
N GLN A 90 -6.66 -16.86 4.09
CA GLN A 90 -7.17 -15.52 3.76
C GLN A 90 -8.08 -14.92 4.83
N ASN A 91 -8.63 -15.74 5.74
CA ASN A 91 -9.34 -15.26 6.93
C ASN A 91 -8.41 -14.95 8.12
N GLY A 92 -7.08 -15.13 7.97
CA GLY A 92 -6.13 -14.92 9.07
C GLY A 92 -6.27 -15.94 10.20
N SER A 93 -6.45 -17.23 9.85
CA SER A 93 -6.66 -18.31 10.83
C SER A 93 -5.57 -18.32 11.90
N ARG A 94 -5.99 -18.25 13.17
CA ARG A 94 -5.11 -18.30 14.35
C ARG A 94 -4.52 -19.69 14.62
N ASN A 95 -5.06 -20.75 13.98
CA ASN A 95 -4.57 -22.11 14.12
C ASN A 95 -3.46 -22.38 13.09
N HIS A 96 -2.34 -21.67 13.22
CA HIS A 96 -1.23 -21.73 12.28
C HIS A 96 -0.66 -23.15 12.15
N GLU A 97 -0.66 -23.95 13.21
CA GLU A 97 -0.16 -25.33 13.19
C GLU A 97 -0.99 -26.24 12.29
N ARG A 98 -2.31 -26.32 12.51
CA ARG A 98 -3.20 -27.15 11.67
C ARG A 98 -3.16 -26.69 10.21
N LEU A 99 -3.12 -25.38 9.99
CA LEU A 99 -3.05 -24.81 8.64
C LEU A 99 -1.71 -25.11 7.96
N ALA A 100 -0.60 -25.04 8.69
CA ALA A 100 0.72 -25.44 8.20
C ALA A 100 0.77 -26.94 7.83
N ASP A 101 0.24 -27.81 8.69
CA ASP A 101 0.18 -29.26 8.42
C ASP A 101 -0.66 -29.58 7.16
N SER A 102 -1.82 -28.94 7.01
CA SER A 102 -2.68 -29.08 5.82
C SER A 102 -2.01 -28.55 4.54
N ILE A 103 -1.25 -27.46 4.64
CA ILE A 103 -0.47 -26.90 3.53
C ILE A 103 0.72 -27.81 3.18
N MET A 104 1.37 -28.42 4.18
CA MET A 104 2.46 -29.36 3.94
C MET A 104 1.99 -30.61 3.22
N GLU A 105 0.84 -31.16 3.60
CA GLU A 105 0.23 -32.31 2.93
C GLU A 105 -0.08 -32.00 1.45
N GLN A 106 -0.77 -30.89 1.19
CA GLN A 106 -1.16 -30.49 -0.18
C GLN A 106 0.01 -30.08 -1.08
N LEU A 107 1.12 -29.61 -0.51
CA LEU A 107 2.31 -29.16 -1.25
C LEU A 107 3.48 -30.15 -1.17
N GLU A 108 3.22 -31.37 -0.68
CA GLU A 108 4.18 -32.48 -0.54
C GLU A 108 5.48 -32.07 0.21
N VAL A 109 5.33 -31.23 1.25
CA VAL A 109 6.46 -30.71 2.03
C VAL A 109 6.82 -31.68 3.16
N SER A 110 7.96 -32.35 3.02
CA SER A 110 8.61 -33.16 4.06
C SER A 110 8.65 -32.46 5.43
N ALA A 111 8.39 -33.25 6.48
CA ALA A 111 8.33 -32.84 7.88
C ALA A 111 9.54 -32.01 8.36
N LYS A 112 10.73 -32.22 7.79
CA LYS A 112 11.97 -31.50 8.15
C LYS A 112 11.96 -30.00 7.81
N TYR A 113 10.96 -29.52 7.06
CA TYR A 113 10.75 -28.10 6.76
C TYR A 113 9.50 -27.52 7.43
N ARG A 114 8.85 -28.24 8.37
CA ARG A 114 7.61 -27.79 9.05
C ARG A 114 7.74 -26.40 9.64
N HIS A 115 8.87 -26.07 10.24
CA HIS A 115 9.12 -24.77 10.86
C HIS A 115 9.07 -23.62 9.84
N LEU A 116 9.61 -23.81 8.62
CA LEU A 116 9.53 -22.79 7.56
C LEU A 116 8.10 -22.62 7.06
N VAL A 117 7.31 -23.70 6.93
CA VAL A 117 5.89 -23.58 6.55
C VAL A 117 5.08 -22.92 7.66
N LEU A 118 5.32 -23.26 8.92
CA LEU A 118 4.65 -22.65 10.06
C LEU A 118 4.94 -21.15 10.17
N ASP A 119 6.20 -20.74 10.00
CA ASP A 119 6.62 -19.34 9.96
C ASP A 119 5.98 -18.61 8.76
N ALA A 120 5.99 -19.20 7.57
CA ALA A 120 5.32 -18.65 6.39
C ALA A 120 3.81 -18.46 6.61
N VAL A 121 3.13 -19.46 7.18
CA VAL A 121 1.69 -19.42 7.48
C VAL A 121 1.37 -18.35 8.49
N ALA A 122 2.14 -18.24 9.59
CA ALA A 122 1.94 -17.19 10.58
C ALA A 122 2.09 -15.78 9.96
N GLN A 123 3.12 -15.57 9.14
CA GLN A 123 3.35 -14.30 8.47
C GLN A 123 2.27 -13.97 7.41
N MET A 124 1.81 -14.96 6.63
CA MET A 124 0.71 -14.79 5.69
C MET A 124 -0.64 -14.54 6.38
N CYS A 125 -0.96 -15.29 7.46
CA CYS A 125 -2.16 -15.06 8.27
C CYS A 125 -2.16 -13.66 8.90
N LYS A 126 -1.01 -13.15 9.35
CA LYS A 126 -0.89 -11.77 9.83
C LYS A 126 -1.23 -10.78 8.72
N PHE A 127 -0.62 -10.90 7.54
CA PHE A 127 -0.93 -10.03 6.39
C PHE A 127 -2.42 -9.97 6.06
N TYR A 128 -3.11 -11.12 5.99
CA TYR A 128 -4.54 -11.14 5.72
C TYR A 128 -5.39 -10.58 6.89
N SER A 129 -4.92 -10.75 8.13
CA SER A 129 -5.55 -10.12 9.31
C SER A 129 -5.42 -8.59 9.28
N ASP A 130 -4.23 -8.08 8.93
CA ASP A 130 -3.94 -6.65 8.77
C ASP A 130 -4.84 -6.05 7.66
N LEU A 131 -4.89 -6.69 6.48
CA LEU A 131 -5.75 -6.29 5.36
C LEU A 131 -7.22 -6.23 5.77
N LYS A 132 -7.74 -7.27 6.42
CA LYS A 132 -9.13 -7.32 6.88
C LYS A 132 -9.45 -6.22 7.88
N LEU A 133 -8.53 -5.90 8.79
CA LEU A 133 -8.70 -4.77 9.71
C LEU A 133 -8.84 -3.44 8.95
N TYR A 134 -8.04 -3.22 7.90
CA TYR A 134 -8.15 -2.01 7.07
C TYR A 134 -9.49 -1.95 6.34
N GLU A 135 -9.94 -3.07 5.75
CA GLU A 135 -11.27 -3.18 5.12
C GLU A 135 -12.40 -2.90 6.11
N GLU A 136 -12.34 -3.46 7.32
CA GLU A 136 -13.30 -3.18 8.40
C GLU A 136 -13.35 -1.69 8.73
N LYS A 137 -12.21 -0.97 8.78
CA LYS A 137 -12.18 0.49 8.98
C LYS A 137 -12.69 1.27 7.76
N CYS A 138 -12.43 0.82 6.54
CA CYS A 138 -13.00 1.41 5.32
C CYS A 138 -14.52 1.27 5.22
N ASN A 139 -15.08 0.19 5.78
CA ASN A 139 -16.50 -0.10 5.76
C ASN A 139 -17.31 0.65 6.83
N ILE A 140 -16.67 1.40 7.74
CA ILE A 140 -17.36 2.27 8.72
C ILE A 140 -17.70 3.62 8.06
N PRO A 141 -18.99 3.96 7.83
CA PRO A 141 -19.37 5.24 7.25
C PRO A 141 -19.18 6.38 8.26
N LEU A 142 -18.74 7.54 7.78
CA LEU A 142 -18.66 8.74 8.61
C LEU A 142 -20.05 9.31 8.89
N SER A 143 -20.16 10.00 10.02
CA SER A 143 -21.42 10.56 10.52
C SER A 143 -21.14 11.73 11.45
N GLU A 144 -21.85 12.83 11.24
CA GLU A 144 -21.85 13.99 12.13
C GLU A 144 -22.43 13.69 13.51
N ASN A 145 -23.13 12.57 13.69
CA ASN A 145 -23.72 12.17 14.99
C ASN A 145 -22.76 11.31 15.85
N ILE A 146 -21.55 11.00 15.38
CA ILE A 146 -20.57 10.20 16.11
C ILE A 146 -19.47 11.11 16.64
N LEU A 147 -19.39 11.27 17.97
CA LEU A 147 -18.46 12.16 18.65
C LEU A 147 -16.98 11.88 18.29
N GLN A 148 -16.61 10.62 18.08
CA GLN A 148 -15.25 10.28 17.65
C GLN A 148 -14.92 10.83 16.25
N HIS A 149 -15.87 10.77 15.31
CA HIS A 149 -15.68 11.31 13.96
C HIS A 149 -15.57 12.84 14.01
N GLN A 150 -16.43 13.50 14.79
CA GLN A 150 -16.33 14.95 15.02
C GLN A 150 -14.95 15.36 15.56
N LYS A 151 -14.43 14.62 16.56
CA LYS A 151 -13.10 14.88 17.15
C LYS A 151 -11.97 14.77 16.12
N LEU A 152 -11.99 13.76 15.25
CA LEU A 152 -10.98 13.60 14.19
C LEU A 152 -11.02 14.75 13.19
N PHE A 153 -12.22 15.19 12.78
CA PHE A 153 -12.38 16.36 11.92
C PHE A 153 -11.85 17.65 12.58
N LEU A 154 -12.20 17.90 13.85
CA LEU A 154 -11.75 19.07 14.60
C LEU A 154 -10.24 19.07 14.82
N SER A 155 -9.65 17.91 15.17
CA SER A 155 -8.20 17.72 15.27
C SER A 155 -7.51 18.06 13.94
N THR A 156 -7.98 17.45 12.84
CA THR A 156 -7.48 17.70 11.49
C THR A 156 -7.48 19.19 11.13
N TRP A 157 -8.57 19.90 11.45
CA TRP A 157 -8.67 21.34 11.21
C TRP A 157 -7.65 22.11 12.05
N SER A 158 -7.60 21.89 13.37
CA SER A 158 -6.70 22.61 14.29
C SER A 158 -5.20 22.38 14.01
N SER A 159 -4.83 21.21 13.49
CA SER A 159 -3.46 20.90 13.08
C SER A 159 -3.04 21.64 11.80
N LEU A 160 -4.00 21.98 10.93
CA LEU A 160 -3.74 22.61 9.63
C LEU A 160 -3.96 24.14 9.64
N THR A 161 -4.77 24.69 10.54
CA THR A 161 -5.08 26.12 10.55
C THR A 161 -5.58 26.63 11.90
N GLU A 162 -5.26 27.89 12.21
CA GLU A 162 -5.76 28.63 13.39
C GLU A 162 -7.15 29.23 13.17
N LYS A 163 -7.73 29.10 11.98
CA LYS A 163 -9.09 29.57 11.66
C LYS A 163 -10.13 28.86 12.53
N ARG A 164 -11.28 29.50 12.73
CA ARG A 164 -12.42 28.87 13.41
C ARG A 164 -12.92 27.67 12.59
N PRO A 165 -13.14 26.47 13.19
CA PRO A 165 -13.67 25.33 12.45
C PRO A 165 -15.12 25.57 11.98
N PRO A 166 -15.52 25.04 10.81
CA PRO A 166 -16.87 25.22 10.29
C PRO A 166 -17.91 24.54 11.19
N GLU A 167 -19.07 25.19 11.39
CA GLU A 167 -20.10 24.74 12.33
C GLU A 167 -20.82 23.43 11.91
N SER A 168 -20.64 22.96 10.67
CA SER A 168 -21.20 21.69 10.21
C SER A 168 -20.27 20.95 9.26
N LEU A 169 -20.44 19.63 9.16
CA LEU A 169 -19.78 18.74 8.18
C LEU A 169 -20.59 18.62 6.86
N ARG A 170 -21.63 19.45 6.70
CA ARG A 170 -22.49 19.49 5.52
C ARG A 170 -21.87 20.40 4.44
N ALA A 171 -22.32 20.25 3.20
CA ALA A 171 -21.63 20.70 1.99
C ALA A 171 -21.09 22.15 2.03
N CYS A 172 -19.89 22.34 1.48
CA CYS A 172 -19.19 23.62 1.47
C CYS A 172 -19.85 24.62 0.50
N ARG A 173 -19.86 25.91 0.87
CA ARG A 173 -19.92 27.01 -0.10
C ARG A 173 -18.49 27.30 -0.57
N HIS A 174 -18.32 27.63 -1.85
CA HIS A 174 -17.07 27.33 -2.57
C HIS A 174 -15.94 28.36 -2.38
N ASP A 175 -16.29 29.46 -1.75
CA ASP A 175 -15.61 30.75 -1.72
C ASP A 175 -15.53 31.31 -0.29
N ASP A 176 -16.11 30.63 0.70
CA ASP A 176 -16.00 30.94 2.11
C ASP A 176 -14.74 30.29 2.72
N GLU A 177 -13.83 31.12 3.21
CA GLU A 177 -12.62 30.74 3.94
C GLU A 177 -12.88 29.99 5.25
N ASP A 178 -14.13 30.02 5.73
CA ASP A 178 -14.63 29.38 6.96
C ASP A 178 -15.35 28.04 6.68
N THR A 179 -15.01 27.35 5.57
CA THR A 179 -15.58 26.05 5.20
C THR A 179 -14.52 24.97 5.04
N TRP A 180 -14.95 23.70 5.07
CA TRP A 180 -14.09 22.54 4.79
C TRP A 180 -13.48 22.56 3.38
N GLY A 181 -13.99 23.39 2.47
CA GLY A 181 -13.38 23.66 1.16
C GLY A 181 -11.98 24.29 1.27
N TYR A 182 -11.68 25.00 2.38
CA TYR A 182 -10.33 25.51 2.66
C TYR A 182 -9.29 24.39 2.77
N LEU A 183 -9.66 23.22 3.31
CA LEU A 183 -8.80 22.03 3.38
C LEU A 183 -8.89 21.14 2.13
N GLY A 184 -9.65 21.55 1.11
CA GLY A 184 -9.84 20.79 -0.12
C GLY A 184 -10.91 19.69 -0.06
N PHE A 185 -11.86 19.73 0.88
CA PHE A 185 -13.05 18.87 0.82
C PHE A 185 -14.09 19.40 -0.18
N GLN A 186 -14.91 18.50 -0.76
CA GLN A 186 -16.15 18.86 -1.44
C GLN A 186 -17.34 18.77 -0.47
N THR A 187 -17.50 17.62 0.17
CA THR A 187 -18.55 17.35 1.15
C THR A 187 -17.99 16.34 2.16
N PRO A 188 -17.52 16.81 3.33
CA PRO A 188 -16.66 16.03 4.23
C PRO A 188 -17.14 14.61 4.54
N LEU A 189 -18.44 14.40 4.75
CA LEU A 189 -18.96 13.06 5.05
C LEU A 189 -18.97 12.10 3.85
N SER A 190 -19.29 12.60 2.64
CA SER A 190 -19.41 11.75 1.44
C SER A 190 -18.09 11.53 0.70
N ASP A 191 -17.09 12.39 0.92
CA ASP A 191 -15.79 12.28 0.28
C ASP A 191 -15.08 10.96 0.67
N PHE A 192 -15.23 10.52 1.92
CA PHE A 192 -14.70 9.24 2.42
C PHE A 192 -15.55 8.02 2.07
N ARG A 193 -16.56 8.10 1.18
CA ARG A 193 -17.49 6.98 0.85
C ARG A 193 -16.83 5.64 0.44
N ARG A 194 -15.55 5.65 0.05
CA ARG A 194 -14.76 4.44 -0.28
C ARG A 194 -13.72 4.06 0.78
N THR A 195 -13.29 5.01 1.59
CA THR A 195 -12.18 4.87 2.56
C THR A 195 -12.64 4.89 4.01
N GLY A 196 -13.92 5.21 4.24
CA GLY A 196 -14.61 5.24 5.52
C GLY A 196 -13.83 5.97 6.62
N LEU A 197 -13.89 5.39 7.81
CA LEU A 197 -13.14 5.86 8.97
C LEU A 197 -11.62 5.76 8.74
N LEU A 198 -11.12 4.76 8.00
CA LEU A 198 -9.67 4.61 7.75
C LEU A 198 -9.07 5.86 7.07
N GLY A 199 -9.77 6.43 6.09
CA GLY A 199 -9.31 7.64 5.42
C GLY A 199 -9.28 8.87 6.34
N LEU A 200 -10.26 9.01 7.23
CA LEU A 200 -10.27 10.11 8.20
C LEU A 200 -9.18 9.94 9.26
N MET A 201 -8.97 8.72 9.76
CA MET A 201 -7.88 8.41 10.69
C MET A 201 -6.50 8.62 10.05
N SER A 202 -6.33 8.23 8.79
CA SER A 202 -5.05 8.41 8.05
C SER A 202 -4.73 9.90 7.85
N LEU A 203 -5.72 10.68 7.41
CA LEU A 203 -5.58 12.14 7.27
C LEU A 203 -5.26 12.81 8.61
N GLU A 204 -5.99 12.45 9.67
CA GLU A 204 -5.82 13.04 11.00
C GLU A 204 -4.46 12.69 11.60
N HIS A 205 -4.05 11.42 11.56
CA HIS A 205 -2.72 10.98 12.01
C HIS A 205 -1.61 11.70 11.24
N MET A 206 -1.69 11.80 9.91
CA MET A 206 -0.69 12.49 9.10
C MET A 206 -0.50 13.95 9.55
N VAL A 207 -1.58 14.69 9.81
CA VAL A 207 -1.49 16.11 10.17
C VAL A 207 -1.19 16.33 11.65
N ALA A 208 -1.53 15.39 12.53
CA ALA A 208 -1.16 15.42 13.94
C ALA A 208 0.31 15.07 14.17
N SER A 209 0.83 14.06 13.44
CA SER A 209 2.22 13.58 13.56
C SER A 209 3.21 14.45 12.77
N TYR A 210 2.79 15.08 11.67
CA TYR A 210 3.63 15.96 10.85
C TYR A 210 3.02 17.35 10.62
N PRO A 211 2.75 18.14 11.68
CA PRO A 211 1.94 19.35 11.59
C PRO A 211 2.57 20.47 10.73
N GLU A 212 3.86 20.77 10.91
CA GLU A 212 4.52 21.82 10.10
C GLU A 212 4.66 21.43 8.63
N LEU A 213 5.00 20.16 8.36
CA LEU A 213 5.07 19.65 7.00
C LEU A 213 3.70 19.68 6.33
N SER A 214 2.64 19.32 7.06
CA SER A 214 1.25 19.36 6.60
C SER A 214 0.77 20.77 6.32
N ARG A 215 1.06 21.74 7.20
CA ARG A 215 0.74 23.17 7.00
C ARG A 215 1.42 23.74 5.76
N ARG A 216 2.74 23.51 5.61
CA ARG A 216 3.50 23.90 4.42
C ARG A 216 2.92 23.25 3.16
N THR A 217 2.56 21.97 3.24
CA THR A 217 1.97 21.21 2.12
C THR A 217 0.61 21.79 1.70
N LEU A 218 -0.27 22.11 2.66
CA LEU A 218 -1.55 22.75 2.42
C LEU A 218 -1.40 24.11 1.73
N ALA A 219 -0.45 24.93 2.19
CA ALA A 219 -0.13 26.21 1.57
C ALA A 219 0.32 26.03 0.10
N THR A 220 1.29 25.16 -0.15
CA THR A 220 1.78 24.87 -1.52
C THR A 220 0.68 24.30 -2.41
N SER A 221 -0.18 23.40 -1.91
CA SER A 221 -1.33 22.89 -2.67
C SER A 221 -2.44 23.92 -2.94
N SER A 222 -2.39 25.08 -2.29
CA SER A 222 -3.38 26.15 -2.43
C SER A 222 -2.96 27.24 -3.42
N GLU A 223 -1.72 27.19 -3.92
CA GLU A 223 -1.18 28.07 -4.97
C GLU A 223 -1.95 27.92 -6.29
N SER A 224 -2.03 28.98 -7.09
CA SER A 224 -2.95 28.99 -8.25
C SER A 224 -2.54 28.09 -9.41
N GLU A 225 -1.24 27.80 -9.57
CA GLU A 225 -0.69 27.11 -10.73
C GLU A 225 -0.59 25.59 -10.54
N THR A 226 -0.45 25.14 -9.29
CA THR A 226 -0.45 23.72 -8.88
C THR A 226 -1.55 23.42 -7.86
N TRP A 227 -2.69 24.11 -7.97
CA TRP A 227 -3.81 23.92 -7.05
C TRP A 227 -4.26 22.45 -7.00
N LEU A 228 -4.24 21.89 -5.79
CA LEU A 228 -4.67 20.52 -5.48
C LEU A 228 -5.57 20.51 -4.24
N PRO A 229 -6.68 19.75 -4.23
CA PRO A 229 -7.54 19.65 -3.06
C PRO A 229 -6.92 18.73 -1.99
N PHE A 230 -6.11 19.31 -1.08
CA PHE A 230 -5.32 18.63 -0.05
C PHE A 230 -6.00 17.38 0.58
N ALA A 231 -7.20 17.55 1.17
CA ALA A 231 -7.91 16.44 1.81
C ALA A 231 -8.35 15.34 0.84
N LEU A 232 -8.79 15.70 -0.38
CA LEU A 232 -9.15 14.71 -1.41
C LEU A 232 -7.93 13.99 -1.98
N VAL A 233 -6.77 14.64 -2.05
CA VAL A 233 -5.51 13.97 -2.40
C VAL A 233 -5.16 12.95 -1.31
N SER A 234 -5.28 13.32 -0.03
CA SER A 234 -5.09 12.40 1.10
C SER A 234 -6.04 11.19 1.07
N ILE A 235 -7.33 11.38 0.76
CA ILE A 235 -8.31 10.31 0.57
C ILE A 235 -7.98 9.40 -0.63
N ASN A 236 -7.47 9.97 -1.72
CA ASN A 236 -6.99 9.19 -2.86
C ASN A 236 -5.77 8.34 -2.45
N VAL A 237 -4.82 8.90 -1.70
CA VAL A 237 -3.66 8.15 -1.19
C VAL A 237 -4.08 7.00 -0.28
N THR A 238 -5.06 7.18 0.62
CA THR A 238 -5.63 6.05 1.41
C THR A 238 -6.15 4.95 0.47
N SER A 239 -6.81 5.32 -0.62
CA SER A 239 -7.29 4.34 -1.61
C SER A 239 -6.13 3.64 -2.31
N TRP A 240 -5.02 4.32 -2.62
CA TRP A 240 -3.86 3.72 -3.26
C TRP A 240 -3.14 2.72 -2.34
N VAL A 241 -3.01 3.03 -1.04
CA VAL A 241 -2.46 2.09 -0.05
C VAL A 241 -3.36 0.84 0.04
N MET A 242 -4.69 1.01 0.08
CA MET A 242 -5.63 -0.12 0.05
C MET A 242 -5.55 -0.94 -1.25
N ASP A 243 -5.46 -0.30 -2.41
CA ASP A 243 -5.34 -0.96 -3.71
C ASP A 243 -4.05 -1.83 -3.72
N PHE A 244 -2.90 -1.28 -3.28
CA PHE A 244 -1.63 -2.03 -3.23
C PHE A 244 -1.59 -3.15 -2.18
N TYR A 245 -2.30 -3.03 -1.05
CA TYR A 245 -2.47 -4.13 -0.10
C TYR A 245 -3.29 -5.27 -0.72
N ASN A 246 -4.40 -4.95 -1.39
CA ASN A 246 -5.22 -5.93 -2.13
C ASN A 246 -4.45 -6.62 -3.27
N GLU A 247 -3.57 -5.89 -3.95
CA GLU A 247 -2.70 -6.40 -5.01
C GLU A 247 -1.48 -7.19 -4.48
N ASN A 248 -1.31 -7.32 -3.15
CA ASN A 248 -0.16 -7.95 -2.48
C ASN A 248 1.19 -7.27 -2.79
N GLU A 249 1.17 -5.98 -3.15
CA GLU A 249 2.39 -5.20 -3.38
C GLU A 249 2.96 -4.64 -2.06
N LEU A 250 2.16 -4.56 -0.98
CA LEU A 250 2.59 -4.13 0.36
C LEU A 250 2.67 -5.25 1.41
N ASN A 251 2.55 -6.52 1.01
CA ASN A 251 2.60 -7.67 1.95
C ASN A 251 3.90 -7.72 2.79
N ALA A 252 4.99 -7.25 2.20
CA ALA A 252 6.30 -7.01 2.81
C ALA A 252 6.25 -6.17 4.11
N PHE A 253 5.30 -5.24 4.25
CA PHE A 253 5.12 -4.42 5.46
C PHE A 253 4.34 -5.14 6.58
N SER A 254 3.69 -6.27 6.30
CA SER A 254 3.03 -7.07 7.34
C SER A 254 3.94 -8.18 7.90
N TYR A 255 4.88 -8.67 7.10
CA TYR A 255 5.78 -9.78 7.38
C TYR A 255 6.89 -9.42 8.37
N ASN A 256 7.00 -10.15 9.48
CA ASN A 256 7.94 -9.83 10.59
C ASN A 256 7.90 -8.34 10.94
N ASN A 257 6.69 -7.81 11.14
CA ASN A 257 6.44 -6.45 11.59
C ASN A 257 5.79 -6.44 12.98
N ASP A 258 6.48 -5.81 13.94
CA ASP A 258 6.08 -5.69 15.34
C ASP A 258 5.22 -4.44 15.62
N TYR A 259 5.09 -3.53 14.65
CA TYR A 259 4.19 -2.38 14.75
C TYR A 259 2.72 -2.79 14.71
N ASP A 260 1.87 -1.94 15.31
CA ASP A 260 0.44 -2.02 15.07
C ASP A 260 0.14 -1.84 13.57
N PRO A 261 -0.79 -2.63 13.00
CA PRO A 261 -1.13 -2.54 11.59
C PRO A 261 -1.65 -1.15 11.17
N LEU A 262 -2.42 -0.46 12.01
CA LEU A 262 -2.92 0.88 11.66
C LEU A 262 -1.79 1.91 11.64
N GLU A 263 -0.85 1.86 12.58
CA GLU A 263 0.35 2.71 12.57
C GLU A 263 1.19 2.49 11.30
N THR A 264 1.35 1.22 10.91
CA THR A 264 2.01 0.83 9.65
C THR A 264 1.28 1.44 8.43
N PHE A 265 -0.06 1.37 8.42
CA PHE A 265 -0.88 1.95 7.36
C PHE A 265 -0.76 3.48 7.30
N TYR A 266 -0.76 4.18 8.45
CA TYR A 266 -0.67 5.63 8.48
C TYR A 266 0.71 6.15 8.07
N LEU A 267 1.80 5.43 8.39
CA LEU A 267 3.15 5.77 7.92
C LEU A 267 3.29 5.60 6.40
N LEU A 268 2.71 4.52 5.85
CA LEU A 268 2.61 4.32 4.39
C LEU A 268 1.81 5.46 3.74
N HIS A 269 0.66 5.81 4.30
CA HIS A 269 -0.19 6.90 3.82
C HIS A 269 0.53 8.25 3.83
N ALA A 270 1.13 8.66 4.96
CA ALA A 270 1.84 9.92 5.08
C ALA A 270 3.04 9.99 4.12
N SER A 271 3.83 8.91 4.05
CA SER A 271 4.96 8.82 3.11
C SER A 271 4.50 8.97 1.67
N PHE A 272 3.46 8.25 1.25
CA PHE A 272 2.97 8.31 -0.13
C PHE A 272 2.33 9.67 -0.45
N PHE A 273 1.67 10.31 0.52
CA PHE A 273 1.09 11.64 0.33
C PHE A 273 2.15 12.71 0.11
N PHE A 274 3.12 12.85 1.03
CA PHE A 274 4.13 13.90 0.89
C PHE A 274 5.04 13.68 -0.31
N ASN A 275 5.42 12.43 -0.61
CA ASN A 275 6.16 12.10 -1.83
C ASN A 275 5.33 12.40 -3.09
N PHE A 276 4.02 12.11 -3.11
CA PHE A 276 3.16 12.46 -4.24
C PHE A 276 3.08 13.97 -4.47
N ILE A 277 2.98 14.80 -3.41
CA ILE A 277 2.99 16.25 -3.57
C ILE A 277 4.31 16.72 -4.17
N ASN A 278 5.45 16.26 -3.64
CA ASN A 278 6.76 16.60 -4.22
C ASN A 278 6.89 16.16 -5.69
N PHE A 279 6.35 14.99 -6.05
CA PHE A 279 6.33 14.48 -7.42
C PHE A 279 5.42 15.32 -8.34
N TYR A 280 4.23 15.68 -7.88
CA TYR A 280 3.26 16.48 -8.64
C TYR A 280 3.83 17.88 -8.93
N MET A 281 4.37 18.54 -7.90
CA MET A 281 4.99 19.86 -8.04
C MET A 281 6.25 19.84 -8.93
N ALA A 282 7.00 18.72 -8.93
CA ALA A 282 8.17 18.54 -9.79
C ALA A 282 7.85 18.46 -11.29
N LYS A 283 6.58 18.19 -11.66
CA LYS A 283 6.12 18.21 -13.07
C LYS A 283 5.84 19.63 -13.57
N GLY A 284 5.97 20.66 -12.72
CA GLY A 284 5.70 22.07 -13.05
C GLY A 284 4.21 22.42 -12.94
N PRO A 285 3.73 23.45 -13.68
CA PRO A 285 2.32 23.86 -13.65
C PRO A 285 1.42 22.83 -14.35
N VAL A 286 1.10 21.74 -13.64
CA VAL A 286 0.13 20.73 -14.03
C VAL A 286 -1.25 21.06 -13.49
N SER A 287 -2.20 21.28 -14.39
CA SER A 287 -3.59 21.57 -13.99
C SER A 287 -4.25 20.36 -13.33
N VAL A 288 -5.24 20.59 -12.47
CA VAL A 288 -5.97 19.54 -11.74
C VAL A 288 -6.59 18.47 -12.66
N LEU A 289 -6.79 18.77 -13.95
CA LEU A 289 -7.24 17.82 -14.98
C LEU A 289 -6.26 16.67 -15.20
N GLU A 290 -4.97 16.90 -14.95
CA GLU A 290 -3.90 15.91 -15.17
C GLU A 290 -3.66 15.00 -13.96
N PHE A 291 -4.34 15.25 -12.84
CA PHE A 291 -4.19 14.48 -11.59
C PHE A 291 -4.16 12.97 -11.81
N ASN A 292 -5.12 12.43 -12.59
CA ASN A 292 -5.20 10.99 -12.84
C ASN A 292 -3.99 10.43 -13.62
N ARG A 293 -3.42 11.22 -14.54
CA ARG A 293 -2.20 10.86 -15.30
C ARG A 293 -0.99 10.88 -14.38
N VAL A 294 -0.79 11.98 -13.67
CA VAL A 294 0.37 12.17 -12.77
C VAL A 294 0.34 11.18 -11.61
N ALA A 295 -0.84 10.87 -11.06
CA ALA A 295 -1.02 9.84 -10.04
C ALA A 295 -0.75 8.42 -10.57
N ALA A 296 -1.07 8.13 -11.83
CA ALA A 296 -0.72 6.83 -12.44
C ALA A 296 0.80 6.68 -12.63
N GLU A 297 1.48 7.72 -13.11
CA GLU A 297 2.95 7.77 -13.21
C GLU A 297 3.61 7.58 -11.84
N TYR A 298 3.18 8.37 -10.84
CA TYR A 298 3.69 8.28 -9.48
C TYR A 298 3.55 6.87 -8.88
N LYS A 299 2.38 6.24 -9.03
CA LYS A 299 2.16 4.88 -8.53
C LYS A 299 3.06 3.85 -9.21
N GLY A 300 3.36 4.01 -10.50
CA GLY A 300 4.31 3.17 -11.22
C GLY A 300 5.74 3.32 -10.68
N GLU A 301 6.22 4.55 -10.51
CA GLU A 301 7.54 4.82 -9.93
C GLU A 301 7.66 4.36 -8.47
N LEU A 302 6.61 4.56 -7.67
CA LEU A 302 6.54 4.12 -6.28
C LEU A 302 6.61 2.58 -6.16
N LEU A 303 5.86 1.83 -6.96
CA LEU A 303 5.95 0.37 -6.99
C LEU A 303 7.34 -0.12 -7.39
N ASN A 304 8.03 0.59 -8.27
CA ASN A 304 9.42 0.28 -8.62
C ASN A 304 10.40 0.59 -7.46
N LYS A 305 10.25 1.72 -6.75
CA LYS A 305 11.02 2.02 -5.53
C LYS A 305 10.82 0.93 -4.47
N LEU A 306 9.57 0.53 -4.23
CA LEU A 306 9.22 -0.52 -3.27
C LEU A 306 9.85 -1.87 -3.65
N LYS A 307 9.76 -2.30 -4.91
CA LYS A 307 10.40 -3.54 -5.38
C LYS A 307 11.93 -3.51 -5.17
N GLN A 308 12.58 -2.39 -5.45
CA GLN A 308 14.02 -2.23 -5.17
C GLN A 308 14.33 -2.31 -3.66
N LEU A 309 13.54 -1.66 -2.81
CA LEU A 309 13.66 -1.78 -1.34
C LEU A 309 13.48 -3.24 -0.85
N TYR A 310 12.72 -4.06 -1.57
CA TYR A 310 12.51 -5.47 -1.24
C TYR A 310 13.63 -6.40 -1.75
N GLU A 311 14.43 -5.94 -2.72
CA GLU A 311 15.46 -6.74 -3.39
C GLU A 311 16.90 -6.36 -3.01
N ILE A 312 17.13 -5.20 -2.37
CA ILE A 312 18.45 -4.79 -1.86
C ILE A 312 18.90 -5.76 -0.75
N LYS A 313 19.86 -6.61 -1.12
CA LYS A 313 20.22 -7.86 -0.44
C LYS A 313 20.97 -7.68 0.90
N ASP A 314 21.51 -6.49 1.16
CA ASP A 314 22.61 -6.29 2.12
C ASP A 314 22.33 -5.25 3.23
N LYS A 315 21.07 -4.85 3.45
CA LYS A 315 20.72 -3.79 4.43
C LYS A 315 19.66 -4.11 5.48
N VAL A 316 18.92 -5.22 5.34
CA VAL A 316 17.77 -5.51 6.21
C VAL A 316 17.96 -6.84 6.92
N ASP A 317 18.61 -6.78 8.08
CA ASP A 317 18.67 -7.89 9.03
C ASP A 317 17.29 -8.25 9.60
N SER A 318 17.27 -9.37 10.33
CA SER A 318 16.19 -10.26 10.82
C SER A 318 14.78 -9.75 11.20
N ALA A 319 14.46 -8.45 11.17
CA ALA A 319 13.14 -7.88 11.49
C ALA A 319 12.57 -7.09 10.29
N TYR A 320 12.32 -7.79 9.18
CA TYR A 320 12.16 -7.16 7.87
C TYR A 320 11.05 -6.08 7.78
N GLY A 321 9.81 -6.39 8.17
CA GLY A 321 8.69 -5.46 8.08
C GLY A 321 8.86 -4.29 9.06
N THR A 322 9.28 -4.57 10.30
CA THR A 322 9.66 -3.56 11.30
C THR A 322 10.73 -2.60 10.73
N ASN A 323 11.73 -3.12 10.01
CA ASN A 323 12.79 -2.32 9.39
C ASN A 323 12.32 -1.49 8.19
N LEU A 324 11.37 -1.97 7.39
CA LEU A 324 10.73 -1.13 6.36
C LEU A 324 9.93 0.03 6.99
N VAL A 325 9.22 -0.21 8.08
CA VAL A 325 8.48 0.83 8.81
C VAL A 325 9.45 1.86 9.40
N ASN A 326 10.51 1.41 10.08
CA ASN A 326 11.61 2.26 10.57
C ASN A 326 12.21 3.13 9.44
N TYR A 327 12.43 2.53 8.26
CA TYR A 327 12.97 3.25 7.10
C TYR A 327 12.03 4.36 6.64
N LEU A 328 10.73 4.06 6.44
CA LEU A 328 9.74 5.08 6.05
C LEU A 328 9.59 6.19 7.11
N GLN A 329 9.65 5.84 8.40
CA GLN A 329 9.64 6.81 9.48
C GLN A 329 10.85 7.75 9.39
N SER A 330 12.07 7.23 9.16
CA SER A 330 13.28 8.05 9.01
C SER A 330 13.31 8.88 7.72
N GLU A 331 12.71 8.39 6.62
CA GLU A 331 12.48 9.21 5.42
C GLU A 331 11.53 10.38 5.73
N LEU A 332 10.47 10.16 6.53
CA LEU A 332 9.52 11.20 6.93
C LEU A 332 10.11 12.23 7.91
N GLU A 333 10.90 11.79 8.89
CA GLU A 333 11.58 12.68 9.86
C GLU A 333 12.57 13.64 9.20
N THR A 334 13.17 13.24 8.07
CA THR A 334 14.09 14.06 7.27
C THR A 334 13.42 14.71 6.04
N PHE A 335 12.13 14.45 5.82
CA PHE A 335 11.42 14.88 4.62
C PHE A 335 11.31 16.39 4.53
N ASN A 336 11.55 16.91 3.32
CA ASN A 336 11.32 18.30 3.00
C ASN A 336 10.52 18.43 1.71
N LEU A 337 9.52 19.31 1.73
CA LEU A 337 8.93 19.83 0.50
C LEU A 337 10.03 20.54 -0.29
N SER A 338 10.19 20.19 -1.57
CA SER A 338 11.13 20.91 -2.42
C SER A 338 10.64 22.34 -2.63
N THR A 339 11.57 23.30 -2.61
CA THR A 339 11.25 24.74 -2.65
C THR A 339 11.54 25.38 -4.01
N ASN A 340 12.07 24.62 -4.98
CA ASN A 340 12.68 25.17 -6.20
C ASN A 340 11.85 24.97 -7.47
N TYR A 341 10.52 24.84 -7.34
CA TYR A 341 9.65 24.52 -8.48
C TYR A 341 9.44 25.69 -9.47
N TYR A 342 9.64 26.94 -9.03
CA TYR A 342 9.34 28.14 -9.82
C TYR A 342 10.51 29.15 -9.82
N THR A 343 11.39 29.03 -10.80
CA THR A 343 12.38 30.09 -11.14
C THR A 343 12.21 30.66 -12.55
N HIS A 344 11.27 30.14 -13.34
CA HIS A 344 10.86 30.69 -14.64
C HIS A 344 9.35 30.51 -14.84
N TYR A 345 8.77 31.34 -15.72
CA TYR A 345 7.36 31.52 -16.08
C TYR A 345 6.56 32.53 -15.23
N GLU A 346 6.36 33.72 -15.81
CA GLU A 346 5.18 34.54 -15.54
C GLU A 346 4.01 34.03 -16.40
N ILE A 347 2.76 34.00 -15.90
CA ILE A 347 1.56 34.63 -16.52
C ILE A 347 0.21 34.09 -15.97
N LYS A 348 -0.63 35.05 -15.52
CA LYS A 348 -2.12 35.04 -15.42
C LYS A 348 -2.83 33.93 -14.63
N ILE A 349 -3.22 34.33 -13.41
CA ILE A 349 -4.32 33.79 -12.59
C ILE A 349 -5.60 33.61 -13.43
N ASN A 350 -6.24 32.43 -13.32
CA ASN A 350 -7.60 32.21 -13.81
C ASN A 350 -8.47 31.64 -12.67
N MET A 351 -9.39 32.47 -12.14
CA MET A 351 -10.22 32.11 -10.98
C MET A 351 -11.36 31.16 -11.37
N GLY A 352 -11.07 29.85 -11.33
CA GLY A 352 -12.05 28.80 -11.65
C GLY A 352 -11.80 27.47 -10.94
N ARG A 353 -11.19 27.50 -9.73
CA ARG A 353 -10.52 26.36 -9.07
C ARG A 353 -11.34 25.06 -8.97
N TRP A 354 -12.66 25.15 -8.79
CA TRP A 354 -13.48 23.98 -8.42
C TRP A 354 -14.50 23.47 -9.45
N LYS A 355 -15.01 24.32 -10.36
CA LYS A 355 -16.03 23.92 -11.36
C LYS A 355 -15.53 22.86 -12.36
N THR A 356 -14.21 22.69 -12.42
CA THR A 356 -13.52 21.74 -13.30
C THR A 356 -13.42 20.35 -12.67
N TRP A 357 -13.21 20.27 -11.34
CA TRP A 357 -12.99 19.01 -10.63
C TRP A 357 -14.29 18.23 -10.34
N SER A 358 -15.38 18.91 -9.95
CA SER A 358 -16.67 18.25 -9.69
C SER A 358 -17.27 17.54 -10.91
N LYS A 359 -16.90 17.99 -12.12
CA LYS A 359 -17.26 17.34 -13.39
C LYS A 359 -16.53 16.02 -13.67
N MET A 360 -15.38 15.76 -13.03
CA MET A 360 -14.58 14.55 -13.26
C MET A 360 -15.07 13.32 -12.47
N TYR A 361 -15.95 13.51 -11.49
CA TYR A 361 -16.44 12.45 -10.59
C TYR A 361 -17.97 12.30 -10.57
N THR A 362 -18.65 12.93 -11.52
CA THR A 362 -20.11 12.87 -11.73
C THR A 362 -20.51 12.19 -13.06
N GLY A 363 -19.57 11.47 -13.69
CA GLY A 363 -19.77 10.62 -14.86
C GLY A 363 -19.46 9.15 -14.57
#